data_AF-D5U9R4-F1
#
_entry.id   AF-D5U9R4-F1
#
_cell.length_a   1.000
_cell.length_b   1.000
_cell.length_c   1.000
_cell.angle_alpha   90.00
_cell.angle_beta   90.00
_cell.angle_gamma   90.00
#
_symmetry.space_group_name_H-M   'P 1'
#
loop_
_entity.id
_entity.type
_entity.pdbx_description
1 polymer ?
#
loop_
_entity_poly.entity_id
_entity_poly.type
_entity_poly.pdbx_seq_one_letter_code
_entity_poly.pdbx_strand_id
1 'polypeptide(L)'
;MKYLLILFLSIIIFSCSNNNKEQNNNTDNNINKTEQSNTDDKDNKSNNSSINTNETEETTYYSYTDKEIVSFIESGDFQTIKKLIESKSLDVNYNLGDKYSKSTPLIQAIKYKQTDIINYLLENNADLNLKEELTGFTPLMASFHDITITELLIEKGADIEARNVDGINALVYAVSLNDEEMVKFLLEKGADANTVCEIENEHIYMPPTPLMNAVYNGNTNIINMLLENGADINYTTDEMTPLIYAAYKGNTNIINTLLENGVDINYTNYYGMTALMYAASYNQFEAAKILLENNADISITDEDGDTALMNAANNGNTNIINVLLENGADINHTNNYGMTALMYAANSMYAANSNQFEAVKILLENNADTSITDEDGRTALDLAKSKDNKKDNNDIVKLLEKYN
;
A
#
# COMPACT_ATOMS: atom_id res chain seq x y z
N MET A 1 12.02 -3.48 -24.04
CA MET A 1 12.22 -2.31 -23.16
C MET A 1 11.28 -2.27 -21.95
N LYS A 2 10.10 -2.92 -21.97
CA LYS A 2 9.22 -3.09 -20.78
C LYS A 2 9.75 -4.06 -19.70
N TYR A 3 10.62 -5.01 -20.07
CA TYR A 3 11.25 -5.94 -19.11
C TYR A 3 12.34 -5.31 -18.22
N LEU A 4 12.81 -4.09 -18.54
CA LEU A 4 13.78 -3.38 -17.69
C LEU A 4 13.09 -2.65 -16.52
N LEU A 5 11.77 -2.39 -16.62
CA LEU A 5 11.01 -1.70 -15.56
C LEU A 5 10.72 -2.62 -14.36
N ILE A 6 10.64 -3.94 -14.58
CA ILE A 6 10.44 -4.94 -13.52
C ILE A 6 11.69 -5.05 -12.63
N LEU A 7 12.89 -4.86 -13.20
CA LEU A 7 14.11 -4.76 -12.40
C LEU A 7 14.16 -3.48 -11.56
N PHE A 8 13.50 -2.39 -12.00
CA PHE A 8 13.55 -1.11 -11.28
C PHE A 8 12.70 -1.10 -10.00
N LEU A 9 11.59 -1.85 -9.95
CA LEU A 9 10.84 -2.03 -8.69
C LEU A 9 11.64 -2.84 -7.65
N SER A 10 12.42 -3.84 -8.08
CA SER A 10 13.37 -4.53 -7.19
C SER A 10 14.62 -3.71 -6.81
N ILE A 11 15.00 -2.69 -7.60
CA ILE A 11 16.17 -1.83 -7.32
C ILE A 11 15.83 -0.64 -6.41
N ILE A 12 14.61 -0.13 -6.45
CA ILE A 12 14.17 0.94 -5.52
C ILE A 12 14.16 0.42 -4.08
N ILE A 13 13.86 -0.88 -3.87
CA ILE A 13 13.97 -1.56 -2.57
C ILE A 13 15.45 -1.63 -2.09
N PHE A 14 16.43 -1.63 -3.01
CA PHE A 14 17.85 -1.83 -2.68
C PHE A 14 18.62 -0.55 -2.30
N SER A 15 18.10 0.65 -2.63
CA SER A 15 18.86 1.91 -2.44
C SER A 15 18.62 2.59 -1.09
N CYS A 16 17.53 2.29 -0.37
CA CYS A 16 17.29 2.88 0.95
C CYS A 16 18.04 2.16 2.09
N SER A 17 18.42 0.89 1.93
CA SER A 17 19.09 0.13 2.99
C SER A 17 20.59 0.42 3.16
N ASN A 18 21.23 1.16 2.25
CA ASN A 18 22.69 1.33 2.22
C ASN A 18 23.24 2.64 2.81
N ASN A 19 22.41 3.58 3.28
CA ASN A 19 22.90 4.87 3.76
C ASN A 19 23.03 5.03 5.30
N ASN A 20 22.68 4.03 6.12
CA ASN A 20 22.62 4.19 7.58
C ASN A 20 23.54 3.27 8.42
N LYS A 21 24.63 2.72 7.86
CA LYS A 21 25.59 1.90 8.64
C LYS A 21 27.03 2.40 8.71
N GLU A 22 27.30 3.64 8.31
CA GLU A 22 28.58 4.30 8.59
C GLU A 22 28.38 5.60 9.37
N GLN A 23 27.94 5.50 10.63
CA GLN A 23 28.35 6.42 11.69
C GLN A 23 27.91 5.87 13.04
N ASN A 24 28.78 6.06 14.04
CA ASN A 24 28.66 5.68 15.45
C ASN A 24 29.02 4.23 15.82
N ASN A 25 30.29 4.01 16.17
CA ASN A 25 30.67 4.00 17.59
C ASN A 25 32.20 3.95 17.75
N ASN A 26 32.78 5.12 18.05
CA ASN A 26 34.06 5.26 18.74
C ASN A 26 33.72 5.67 20.18
N THR A 27 34.18 4.91 21.17
CA THR A 27 34.84 5.40 22.41
C THR A 27 35.19 4.22 23.32
N ASP A 28 36.51 3.98 23.44
CA ASP A 28 37.28 3.96 24.68
C ASP A 28 36.92 2.98 25.83
N ASN A 29 37.79 1.97 26.06
CA ASN A 29 38.88 2.01 27.07
C ASN A 29 39.26 0.63 27.67
N ASN A 30 40.46 0.18 27.30
CA ASN A 30 41.61 -0.19 28.15
C ASN A 30 41.52 -1.15 29.39
N ILE A 31 42.32 -2.24 29.28
CA ILE A 31 43.44 -2.70 30.15
C ILE A 31 43.15 -3.59 31.40
N ASN A 32 43.54 -4.89 31.33
CA ASN A 32 44.62 -5.59 32.10
C ASN A 32 44.48 -7.13 31.96
N LYS A 33 45.48 -7.90 31.45
CA LYS A 33 46.54 -8.67 32.16
C LYS A 33 45.98 -9.67 33.21
N THR A 34 46.34 -10.96 33.34
CA THR A 34 47.50 -11.81 32.95
C THR A 34 47.18 -13.28 33.37
N GLU A 35 48.06 -14.22 32.99
CA GLU A 35 48.29 -15.61 33.52
C GLU A 35 47.72 -16.78 32.66
N GLN A 36 48.50 -17.55 31.89
CA GLN A 36 49.59 -18.54 32.11
C GLN A 36 49.12 -20.00 32.34
N SER A 37 49.75 -20.91 31.56
CA SER A 37 50.02 -22.35 31.80
C SER A 37 49.20 -23.44 31.08
N ASN A 38 49.80 -23.95 29.99
CA ASN A 38 50.28 -25.32 29.70
C ASN A 38 49.47 -26.62 30.00
N THR A 39 49.85 -27.60 29.16
CA THR A 39 49.72 -29.09 29.22
C THR A 39 48.40 -29.67 28.68
N ASP A 40 48.34 -30.80 27.98
CA ASP A 40 49.30 -31.66 27.26
C ASP A 40 48.44 -32.69 26.49
N ASP A 41 49.00 -33.24 25.41
CA ASP A 41 48.54 -34.38 24.61
C ASP A 41 48.13 -35.63 25.42
N LYS A 42 47.16 -36.41 24.92
CA LYS A 42 47.38 -37.80 24.40
C LYS A 42 46.09 -38.59 24.10
N ASP A 43 46.12 -39.21 22.91
CA ASP A 43 45.74 -40.59 22.56
C ASP A 43 44.39 -41.18 23.02
N ASN A 44 43.56 -41.59 22.04
CA ASN A 44 43.22 -43.02 21.95
C ASN A 44 42.72 -43.47 20.56
N LYS A 45 43.30 -44.57 20.07
CA LYS A 45 42.94 -45.29 18.84
C LYS A 45 42.39 -46.67 19.21
N SER A 46 41.45 -47.13 18.36
CA SER A 46 41.10 -48.53 18.03
C SER A 46 40.21 -49.35 18.97
N ASN A 47 39.09 -49.90 18.45
CA ASN A 47 39.03 -51.30 18.01
C ASN A 47 37.68 -51.73 17.39
N ASN A 48 37.77 -52.72 16.49
CA ASN A 48 36.79 -53.38 15.62
C ASN A 48 35.57 -54.05 16.31
N SER A 49 34.45 -54.20 15.58
CA SER A 49 33.91 -55.53 15.20
C SER A 49 32.78 -55.44 14.15
N SER A 50 32.78 -56.41 13.23
CA SER A 50 31.88 -56.59 12.08
C SER A 50 30.60 -57.36 12.46
N ILE A 51 29.49 -57.20 11.71
CA ILE A 51 28.59 -58.29 11.21
C ILE A 51 27.48 -57.71 10.28
N ASN A 52 27.57 -58.16 9.02
CA ASN A 52 26.59 -58.55 7.99
C ASN A 52 25.28 -57.79 7.66
N THR A 53 25.26 -57.32 6.40
CA THR A 53 24.29 -57.54 5.30
C THR A 53 22.79 -57.33 5.55
N ASN A 54 22.21 -56.37 4.81
CA ASN A 54 21.17 -56.63 3.82
C ASN A 54 21.05 -55.44 2.84
N GLU A 55 21.16 -55.76 1.55
CA GLU A 55 20.72 -54.98 0.37
C GLU A 55 20.87 -53.45 0.46
N THR A 56 22.07 -52.96 0.18
CA THR A 56 22.23 -51.56 -0.23
C THR A 56 21.73 -51.45 -1.66
N GLU A 57 20.53 -50.90 -1.86
CA GLU A 57 20.27 -50.13 -3.07
C GLU A 57 21.46 -49.14 -3.18
N GLU A 58 22.35 -49.33 -4.15
CA GLU A 58 23.38 -48.35 -4.47
C GLU A 58 22.65 -47.10 -4.99
N THR A 59 22.17 -46.26 -4.07
CA THR A 59 21.69 -44.93 -4.40
C THR A 59 22.90 -44.14 -4.89
N THR A 60 23.09 -44.10 -6.21
CA THR A 60 24.05 -43.21 -6.87
C THR A 60 23.66 -41.76 -6.56
N TYR A 61 24.38 -41.10 -5.67
CA TYR A 61 24.23 -39.67 -5.41
C TYR A 61 24.93 -38.87 -6.50
N TYR A 62 24.21 -37.93 -7.13
CA TYR A 62 24.79 -36.98 -8.06
C TYR A 62 25.16 -35.69 -7.33
N SER A 63 26.38 -35.20 -7.53
CA SER A 63 26.85 -33.94 -6.93
C SER A 63 26.73 -32.81 -7.95
N TYR A 64 25.70 -31.98 -7.79
CA TYR A 64 25.53 -30.72 -8.52
C TYR A 64 25.38 -29.57 -7.51
N THR A 65 25.84 -28.39 -7.89
CA THR A 65 25.59 -27.15 -7.14
C THR A 65 24.16 -26.68 -7.36
N ASP A 66 23.59 -25.94 -6.41
CA ASP A 66 22.25 -25.34 -6.55
C ASP A 66 22.11 -24.57 -7.87
N LYS A 67 23.14 -23.84 -8.28
CA LYS A 67 23.18 -23.09 -9.54
C LYS A 67 23.09 -23.98 -10.78
N GLU A 68 23.73 -25.14 -10.77
CA GLU A 68 23.63 -26.11 -11.87
C GLU A 68 22.22 -26.70 -11.93
N ILE A 69 21.64 -27.04 -10.77
CA ILE A 69 20.26 -27.56 -10.70
C ILE A 69 19.27 -26.50 -11.21
N VAL A 70 19.41 -25.23 -10.80
CA VAL A 70 18.61 -24.11 -11.33
C VAL A 70 18.75 -24.01 -12.85
N SER A 71 19.96 -24.15 -13.39
CA SER A 71 20.19 -24.11 -14.85
C SER A 71 19.52 -25.28 -15.59
N PHE A 72 19.42 -26.47 -14.98
CA PHE A 72 18.67 -27.59 -15.54
C PHE A 72 17.17 -27.33 -15.53
N ILE A 73 16.64 -26.72 -14.46
CA ILE A 73 15.25 -26.27 -14.41
C ILE A 73 15.02 -25.22 -15.51
N GLU A 74 15.80 -24.14 -15.53
CA GLU A 74 15.68 -23.04 -16.49
C GLU A 74 15.69 -23.52 -17.95
N SER A 75 16.57 -24.47 -18.28
CA SER A 75 16.68 -25.03 -19.64
C SER A 75 15.62 -26.09 -19.97
N GLY A 76 14.83 -26.54 -18.99
CA GLY A 76 13.84 -27.59 -19.19
C GLY A 76 14.45 -28.99 -19.32
N ASP A 77 15.63 -29.24 -18.74
CA ASP A 77 16.27 -30.57 -18.74
C ASP A 77 15.56 -31.52 -17.77
N PHE A 78 14.37 -31.94 -18.18
CA PHE A 78 13.48 -32.82 -17.43
C PHE A 78 14.16 -34.14 -17.04
N GLN A 79 14.97 -34.72 -17.93
CA GLN A 79 15.60 -36.02 -17.68
C GLN A 79 16.65 -35.93 -16.58
N THR A 80 17.41 -34.83 -16.52
CA THR A 80 18.35 -34.61 -15.43
C THR A 80 17.61 -34.36 -14.11
N ILE A 81 16.61 -33.48 -14.08
CA ILE A 81 15.82 -33.22 -12.86
C ILE A 81 15.15 -34.49 -12.33
N LYS A 82 14.55 -35.29 -13.22
CA LYS A 82 13.95 -36.59 -12.89
C LYS A 82 14.94 -37.50 -12.18
N LYS A 83 16.14 -37.68 -12.75
CA LYS A 83 17.21 -38.51 -12.15
C LYS A 83 17.62 -38.01 -10.78
N LEU A 84 17.75 -36.69 -10.60
CA LEU A 84 18.15 -36.10 -9.32
C LEU A 84 17.13 -36.35 -8.21
N ILE A 85 15.84 -36.29 -8.54
CA ILE A 85 14.75 -36.58 -7.58
C ILE A 85 14.74 -38.08 -7.25
N GLU A 86 14.78 -38.96 -8.26
CA GLU A 86 14.78 -40.42 -8.07
C GLU A 86 15.98 -40.91 -7.25
N SER A 87 17.15 -40.28 -7.43
CA SER A 87 18.36 -40.58 -6.67
C SER A 87 18.43 -39.92 -5.29
N LYS A 88 17.40 -39.18 -4.88
CA LYS A 88 17.38 -38.36 -3.65
C LYS A 88 18.53 -37.34 -3.58
N SER A 89 19.07 -36.95 -4.72
CA SER A 89 20.11 -35.91 -4.85
C SER A 89 19.52 -34.51 -4.94
N LEU A 90 18.21 -34.39 -5.21
CA LEU A 90 17.43 -33.17 -5.10
C LEU A 90 16.23 -33.42 -4.17
N ASP A 91 16.17 -32.67 -3.07
CA ASP A 91 14.95 -32.52 -2.29
C ASP A 91 14.04 -31.50 -2.98
N VAL A 92 12.82 -31.92 -3.33
CA VAL A 92 11.84 -31.09 -4.05
C VAL A 92 11.38 -29.86 -3.25
N ASN A 93 11.61 -29.86 -1.93
CA ASN A 93 11.23 -28.78 -1.00
C ASN A 93 12.44 -28.02 -0.46
N TYR A 94 13.62 -28.21 -1.03
CA TYR A 94 14.80 -27.43 -0.67
C TYR A 94 14.85 -26.10 -1.43
N ASN A 95 15.17 -24.99 -0.77
CA ASN A 95 15.35 -23.70 -1.43
C ASN A 95 16.69 -23.65 -2.18
N LEU A 96 16.64 -23.90 -3.49
CA LEU A 96 17.75 -23.82 -4.42
C LEU A 96 18.12 -22.36 -4.72
N GLY A 97 19.41 -22.05 -4.77
CA GLY A 97 19.91 -20.76 -5.27
C GLY A 97 21.04 -20.22 -4.42
N ASP A 98 21.47 -19.00 -4.72
CA ASP A 98 22.37 -18.27 -3.82
C ASP A 98 21.58 -17.49 -2.74
N LYS A 99 22.30 -16.85 -1.81
CA LYS A 99 21.71 -16.05 -0.72
C LYS A 99 20.74 -14.93 -1.17
N TYR A 100 20.62 -14.65 -2.46
CA TYR A 100 19.73 -13.63 -3.02
C TYR A 100 18.64 -14.21 -3.92
N SER A 101 18.65 -15.52 -4.20
CA SER A 101 17.76 -16.17 -5.17
C SER A 101 17.18 -17.51 -4.69
N LYS A 102 17.39 -17.84 -3.42
CA LYS A 102 16.93 -19.07 -2.79
C LYS A 102 15.42 -19.27 -2.91
N SER A 103 15.03 -20.28 -3.69
CA SER A 103 13.64 -20.56 -4.04
C SER A 103 13.44 -22.04 -4.32
N THR A 104 12.22 -22.55 -4.07
CA THR A 104 11.92 -23.97 -4.27
C THR A 104 12.04 -24.35 -5.75
N PRO A 105 12.39 -25.62 -6.06
CA PRO A 105 12.35 -26.14 -7.43
C PRO A 105 11.02 -25.86 -8.13
N LEU A 106 9.91 -25.93 -7.39
CA LEU A 106 8.58 -25.65 -7.91
C LEU A 106 8.43 -24.19 -8.33
N ILE A 107 8.78 -23.23 -7.47
CA ILE A 107 8.73 -21.81 -7.81
C ILE A 107 9.63 -21.50 -9.01
N GLN A 108 10.83 -22.09 -9.08
CA GLN A 108 11.72 -21.91 -10.22
C GLN A 108 11.11 -22.48 -11.51
N ALA A 109 10.59 -23.70 -11.48
CA ALA A 109 9.97 -24.33 -12.64
C ALA A 109 8.77 -23.51 -13.14
N ILE A 110 7.97 -22.93 -12.23
CA ILE A 110 6.88 -22.01 -12.56
C ILE A 110 7.42 -20.73 -13.24
N LYS A 111 8.41 -20.06 -12.63
CA LYS A 111 9.01 -18.82 -13.18
C LYS A 111 9.57 -19.02 -14.59
N TYR A 112 10.16 -20.19 -14.85
CA TYR A 112 10.71 -20.56 -16.16
C TYR A 112 9.70 -21.27 -17.08
N LYS A 113 8.43 -21.44 -16.66
CA LYS A 113 7.34 -22.04 -17.44
C LYS A 113 7.62 -23.48 -17.90
N GLN A 114 8.17 -24.29 -17.01
CA GLN A 114 8.63 -25.65 -17.31
C GLN A 114 7.59 -26.70 -16.91
N THR A 115 6.51 -26.82 -17.69
CA THR A 115 5.33 -27.63 -17.36
C THR A 115 5.65 -29.09 -16.99
N ASP A 116 6.54 -29.77 -17.73
CA ASP A 116 6.90 -31.16 -17.44
C ASP A 116 7.59 -31.30 -16.07
N ILE A 117 8.46 -30.34 -15.73
CA ILE A 117 9.14 -30.28 -14.45
C ILE A 117 8.15 -29.94 -13.34
N ILE A 118 7.25 -28.97 -13.55
CA ILE A 118 6.19 -28.61 -12.60
C ILE A 118 5.37 -29.85 -12.23
N ASN A 119 4.81 -30.55 -13.24
CA ASN A 119 3.99 -31.73 -13.01
C ASN A 119 4.73 -32.81 -12.23
N TYR A 120 6.00 -33.07 -12.59
CA TYR A 120 6.79 -34.10 -11.91
C TYR A 120 7.17 -33.72 -10.48
N LEU A 121 7.44 -32.44 -10.20
CA LEU A 121 7.64 -31.95 -8.84
C LEU A 121 6.38 -32.15 -7.99
N LEU A 122 5.21 -31.82 -8.55
CA LEU A 122 3.92 -32.02 -7.88
C LEU A 122 3.62 -33.52 -7.62
N GLU A 123 3.95 -34.40 -8.56
CA GLU A 123 3.85 -35.86 -8.37
C GLU A 123 4.78 -36.39 -7.27
N ASN A 124 5.87 -35.69 -6.97
CA ASN A 124 6.84 -36.04 -5.95
C ASN A 124 6.66 -35.24 -4.64
N ASN A 125 5.45 -34.74 -4.37
CA ASN A 125 5.09 -34.02 -3.13
C ASN A 125 5.87 -32.71 -2.90
N ALA A 126 6.11 -31.94 -3.97
CA ALA A 126 6.49 -30.54 -3.80
C ALA A 126 5.40 -29.78 -3.04
N ASP A 127 5.79 -29.04 -2.01
CA ASP A 127 4.91 -28.27 -1.14
C ASP A 127 4.41 -27.02 -1.89
N LEU A 128 3.10 -26.97 -2.08
CA LEU A 128 2.38 -25.92 -2.80
C LEU A 128 2.38 -24.57 -2.07
N ASN A 129 2.74 -24.55 -0.78
CA ASN A 129 2.70 -23.39 0.09
C ASN A 129 4.07 -23.01 0.64
N LEU A 130 5.12 -23.77 0.27
CA LEU A 130 6.47 -23.46 0.69
C LEU A 130 6.95 -22.16 0.04
N LYS A 131 7.24 -21.20 0.90
CA LYS A 131 7.64 -19.85 0.53
C LYS A 131 9.12 -19.80 0.19
N GLU A 132 9.48 -19.02 -0.82
CA GLU A 132 10.89 -18.70 -1.04
C GLU A 132 11.45 -17.79 0.06
N GLU A 133 12.76 -17.85 0.30
CA GLU A 133 13.37 -17.41 1.56
C GLU A 133 13.37 -15.89 1.74
N LEU A 134 13.45 -15.11 0.66
CA LEU A 134 13.77 -13.68 0.75
C LEU A 134 12.54 -12.79 0.89
N THR A 135 11.54 -13.01 0.04
CA THR A 135 10.30 -12.24 -0.05
C THR A 135 9.07 -13.04 0.37
N GLY A 136 9.23 -14.34 0.65
CA GLY A 136 8.13 -15.21 1.06
C GLY A 136 7.18 -15.55 -0.08
N PHE A 137 7.58 -15.38 -1.35
CA PHE A 137 6.72 -15.70 -2.49
C PHE A 137 6.26 -17.16 -2.45
N THR A 138 4.98 -17.39 -2.66
CA THR A 138 4.38 -18.72 -2.78
C THR A 138 4.44 -19.21 -4.23
N PRO A 139 4.33 -20.53 -4.48
CA PRO A 139 4.13 -21.08 -5.83
C PRO A 139 2.97 -20.43 -6.57
N LEU A 140 1.85 -20.14 -5.87
CA LEU A 140 0.68 -19.49 -6.46
C LEU A 140 0.96 -18.04 -6.89
N MET A 141 1.72 -17.28 -6.11
CA MET A 141 2.15 -15.93 -6.52
C MET A 141 3.15 -15.99 -7.68
N ALA A 142 3.98 -17.03 -7.74
CA ALA A 142 4.94 -17.22 -8.83
C ALA A 142 4.27 -17.55 -10.17
N SER A 143 3.04 -18.08 -10.17
CA SER A 143 2.26 -18.39 -11.39
C SER A 143 1.47 -17.20 -11.93
N PHE A 144 1.77 -15.97 -11.48
CA PHE A 144 1.14 -14.75 -11.99
C PHE A 144 1.20 -14.68 -13.54
N HIS A 145 0.11 -14.22 -14.17
CA HIS A 145 -0.12 -14.26 -15.62
C HIS A 145 -0.17 -15.66 -16.29
N ASP A 146 -0.23 -16.75 -15.53
CA ASP A 146 -0.45 -18.10 -16.07
C ASP A 146 -1.65 -18.77 -15.36
N ILE A 147 -2.82 -18.58 -15.94
CA ILE A 147 -4.08 -19.13 -15.42
C ILE A 147 -4.04 -20.65 -15.39
N THR A 148 -3.39 -21.31 -16.37
CA THR A 148 -3.33 -22.77 -16.44
C THR A 148 -2.52 -23.35 -15.28
N ILE A 149 -1.36 -22.76 -14.98
CA ILE A 149 -0.55 -23.19 -13.83
C ILE A 149 -1.23 -22.80 -12.52
N THR A 150 -1.81 -21.61 -12.43
CA THR A 150 -2.54 -21.17 -11.22
C THR A 150 -3.72 -22.11 -10.92
N GLU A 151 -4.48 -22.50 -11.94
CA GLU A 151 -5.56 -23.48 -11.82
C GLU A 151 -5.05 -24.84 -11.35
N LEU A 152 -3.99 -25.36 -11.97
CA LEU A 152 -3.36 -26.61 -11.56
C LEU A 152 -2.95 -26.58 -10.07
N LEU A 153 -2.33 -25.49 -9.60
CA LEU A 153 -1.90 -25.36 -8.21
C LEU A 153 -3.10 -25.33 -7.25
N ILE A 154 -4.14 -24.57 -7.57
CA ILE A 154 -5.37 -24.51 -6.76
C ILE A 154 -6.07 -25.88 -6.71
N GLU A 155 -6.20 -26.56 -7.85
CA GLU A 155 -6.80 -27.91 -7.92
C GLU A 155 -6.02 -28.96 -7.10
N LYS A 156 -4.70 -28.76 -6.96
CA LYS A 156 -3.82 -29.61 -6.15
C LYS A 156 -3.82 -29.22 -4.66
N GLY A 157 -4.51 -28.14 -4.28
CA GLY A 157 -4.66 -27.71 -2.89
C GLY A 157 -3.68 -26.63 -2.44
N ALA A 158 -3.17 -25.80 -3.36
CA ALA A 158 -2.48 -24.57 -2.98
C ALA A 158 -3.43 -23.66 -2.19
N ASP A 159 -2.94 -23.08 -1.11
CA ASP A 159 -3.71 -22.14 -0.29
C ASP A 159 -3.80 -20.80 -1.01
N ILE A 160 -5.01 -20.45 -1.46
CA ILE A 160 -5.29 -19.20 -2.18
C ILE A 160 -5.04 -17.96 -1.31
N GLU A 161 -5.08 -18.12 0.02
CA GLU A 161 -4.88 -17.06 1.00
C GLU A 161 -3.45 -17.01 1.56
N ALA A 162 -2.55 -17.85 1.06
CA ALA A 162 -1.16 -17.85 1.51
C ALA A 162 -0.48 -16.49 1.22
N ARG A 163 0.05 -15.88 2.29
CA ARG A 163 0.69 -14.56 2.25
C ARG A 163 2.21 -14.63 2.21
N ASN A 164 2.84 -13.67 1.54
CA ASN A 164 4.29 -13.46 1.57
C ASN A 164 4.75 -12.75 2.87
N VAL A 165 6.02 -12.33 2.97
CA VAL A 165 6.54 -11.63 4.18
C VAL A 165 5.93 -10.24 4.40
N ASP A 166 5.41 -9.61 3.34
CA ASP A 166 4.76 -8.30 3.37
C ASP A 166 3.24 -8.41 3.62
N GLY A 167 2.75 -9.61 3.94
CA GLY A 167 1.32 -9.85 4.13
C GLY A 167 0.49 -9.86 2.83
N ILE A 168 1.11 -9.98 1.67
CA ILE A 168 0.46 -9.96 0.34
C ILE A 168 0.09 -11.39 -0.08
N ASN A 169 -1.18 -11.64 -0.42
CA ASN A 169 -1.62 -12.89 -1.05
C ASN A 169 -1.67 -12.76 -2.59
N ALA A 170 -2.03 -13.84 -3.30
CA ALA A 170 -2.08 -13.85 -4.75
C ALA A 170 -3.07 -12.82 -5.34
N LEU A 171 -4.24 -12.59 -4.70
CA LEU A 171 -5.23 -11.62 -5.17
C LEU A 171 -4.69 -10.19 -5.11
N VAL A 172 -4.15 -9.78 -3.94
CA VAL A 172 -3.58 -8.43 -3.78
C VAL A 172 -2.40 -8.24 -4.75
N TYR A 173 -1.59 -9.28 -4.97
CA TYR A 173 -0.50 -9.22 -5.94
C TYR A 173 -1.02 -9.00 -7.38
N ALA A 174 -2.04 -9.74 -7.82
CA ALA A 174 -2.66 -9.56 -9.13
C ALA A 174 -3.27 -8.16 -9.32
N VAL A 175 -3.94 -7.62 -8.29
CA VAL A 175 -4.46 -6.25 -8.29
C VAL A 175 -3.33 -5.22 -8.42
N SER A 176 -2.23 -5.39 -7.68
CA SER A 176 -1.07 -4.49 -7.74
C SER A 176 -0.41 -4.42 -9.12
N LEU A 177 -0.52 -5.50 -9.90
CA LEU A 177 -0.02 -5.59 -11.26
C LEU A 177 -1.04 -5.16 -12.33
N ASN A 178 -2.27 -4.80 -11.92
CA ASN A 178 -3.42 -4.57 -12.80
C ASN A 178 -3.73 -5.75 -13.73
N ASP A 179 -3.57 -6.98 -13.25
CA ASP A 179 -3.90 -8.19 -14.00
C ASP A 179 -5.38 -8.54 -13.85
N GLU A 180 -6.23 -7.94 -14.70
CA GLU A 180 -7.69 -8.14 -14.67
C GLU A 180 -8.09 -9.61 -14.85
N GLU A 181 -7.38 -10.36 -15.69
CA GLU A 181 -7.71 -11.77 -15.97
C GLU A 181 -7.41 -12.65 -14.74
N MET A 182 -6.26 -12.45 -14.11
CA MET A 182 -5.90 -13.17 -12.89
C MET A 182 -6.76 -12.76 -11.69
N VAL A 183 -7.08 -11.47 -11.54
CA VAL A 183 -8.00 -11.01 -10.48
C VAL A 183 -9.35 -11.71 -10.63
N LYS A 184 -9.93 -11.70 -11.84
CA LYS A 184 -11.20 -12.38 -12.10
C LYS A 184 -11.13 -13.86 -11.74
N PHE A 185 -10.09 -14.54 -12.19
CA PHE A 185 -9.91 -15.97 -11.96
C PHE A 185 -9.76 -16.30 -10.47
N LEU A 186 -8.95 -15.55 -9.73
CA LEU A 186 -8.74 -15.77 -8.30
C LEU A 186 -10.04 -15.55 -7.50
N LEU A 187 -10.82 -14.52 -7.83
CA LEU A 187 -12.14 -14.29 -7.23
C LEU A 187 -13.12 -15.43 -7.55
N GLU A 188 -13.17 -15.92 -8.80
CA GLU A 188 -13.98 -17.08 -9.19
C GLU A 188 -13.58 -18.37 -8.44
N LYS A 189 -12.31 -18.50 -8.05
CA LYS A 189 -11.80 -19.61 -7.23
C LYS A 189 -11.97 -19.40 -5.72
N GLY A 190 -12.57 -18.28 -5.30
CA GLY A 190 -12.95 -18.02 -3.91
C GLY A 190 -11.91 -17.25 -3.09
N ALA A 191 -11.01 -16.50 -3.73
CA ALA A 191 -10.13 -15.57 -3.02
C ALA A 191 -10.95 -14.52 -2.26
N ASP A 192 -10.57 -14.23 -1.02
CA ASP A 192 -11.27 -13.25 -0.19
C ASP A 192 -11.03 -11.82 -0.70
N ALA A 193 -12.07 -11.19 -1.23
CA ALA A 193 -12.04 -9.80 -1.70
C ALA A 193 -11.79 -8.78 -0.58
N ASN A 194 -11.98 -9.17 0.69
CA ASN A 194 -11.76 -8.35 1.88
C ASN A 194 -10.44 -8.66 2.61
N THR A 195 -9.56 -9.44 1.97
CA THR A 195 -8.22 -9.72 2.49
C THR A 195 -7.50 -8.42 2.87
N VAL A 196 -6.90 -8.39 4.06
CA VAL A 196 -6.16 -7.21 4.58
C VAL A 196 -4.67 -7.54 4.60
N CYS A 197 -3.83 -6.71 3.95
CA CYS A 197 -2.39 -6.76 4.11
C CYS A 197 -1.95 -5.83 5.25
N GLU A 198 -1.29 -6.40 6.25
CA GLU A 198 -0.69 -5.69 7.37
C GLU A 198 0.75 -5.31 6.99
N ILE A 199 0.93 -4.20 6.29
CA ILE A 199 2.28 -3.73 5.98
C ILE A 199 2.81 -2.97 7.19
N GLU A 200 3.72 -3.60 7.92
CA GLU A 200 4.46 -2.96 9.03
C GLU A 200 5.63 -2.09 8.54
N ASN A 201 5.87 -2.01 7.23
CA ASN A 201 7.05 -1.34 6.67
C ASN A 201 6.73 0.12 6.31
N GLU A 202 7.25 1.07 7.11
CA GLU A 202 7.10 2.52 6.96
C GLU A 202 7.47 3.08 5.57
N HIS A 203 8.16 2.30 4.73
CA HIS A 203 8.65 2.72 3.42
C HIS A 203 7.80 2.26 2.23
N ILE A 204 6.83 1.36 2.42
CA ILE A 204 5.96 0.87 1.35
C ILE A 204 4.52 1.21 1.73
N TYR A 205 4.01 2.32 1.20
CA TYR A 205 2.57 2.57 1.25
C TYR A 205 1.91 1.75 0.15
N MET A 206 1.36 0.60 0.51
CA MET A 206 0.36 -0.09 -0.30
C MET A 206 -0.95 -0.11 0.48
N PRO A 207 -2.08 0.27 -0.15
CA PRO A 207 -3.35 0.29 0.54
C PRO A 207 -3.74 -1.11 1.03
N PRO A 208 -4.38 -1.22 2.21
CA PRO A 208 -4.47 -2.49 2.94
C PRO A 208 -5.43 -3.51 2.35
N THR A 209 -6.35 -3.12 1.45
CA THR A 209 -7.31 -4.04 0.81
C THR A 209 -7.14 -4.06 -0.70
N PRO A 210 -7.52 -5.17 -1.38
CA PRO A 210 -7.57 -5.20 -2.84
C PRO A 210 -8.34 -4.02 -3.43
N LEU A 211 -9.49 -3.65 -2.84
CA LEU A 211 -10.31 -2.55 -3.33
C LEU A 211 -9.57 -1.22 -3.26
N MET A 212 -8.93 -0.93 -2.13
CA MET A 212 -8.15 0.30 -1.97
C MET A 212 -6.94 0.33 -2.93
N ASN A 213 -6.31 -0.82 -3.19
CA ASN A 213 -5.23 -0.94 -4.17
C ASN A 213 -5.73 -0.69 -5.61
N ALA A 214 -6.90 -1.23 -5.97
CA ALA A 214 -7.53 -0.98 -7.27
C ALA A 214 -7.92 0.50 -7.47
N VAL A 215 -8.44 1.15 -6.41
CA VAL A 215 -8.71 2.58 -6.37
C VAL A 215 -7.44 3.41 -6.52
N TYR A 216 -6.35 3.02 -5.86
CA TYR A 216 -5.04 3.64 -6.00
C TYR A 216 -4.51 3.55 -7.43
N ASN A 217 -4.65 2.38 -8.07
CA ASN A 217 -4.24 2.14 -9.44
C ASN A 217 -5.16 2.80 -10.48
N GLY A 218 -6.37 3.20 -10.09
CA GLY A 218 -7.36 3.80 -10.98
C GLY A 218 -8.00 2.81 -11.95
N ASN A 219 -8.01 1.50 -11.64
CA ASN A 219 -8.60 0.47 -12.51
C ASN A 219 -10.06 0.19 -12.12
N THR A 220 -11.00 0.79 -12.86
CA THR A 220 -12.45 0.64 -12.63
C THR A 220 -12.97 -0.79 -12.87
N ASN A 221 -12.35 -1.56 -13.77
CA ASN A 221 -12.75 -2.95 -14.01
C ASN A 221 -12.45 -3.82 -12.79
N ILE A 222 -11.25 -3.67 -12.21
CA ILE A 222 -10.87 -4.38 -10.99
C ILE A 222 -11.75 -3.95 -9.81
N ILE A 223 -12.06 -2.66 -9.67
CA ILE A 223 -12.99 -2.15 -8.66
C ILE A 223 -14.34 -2.88 -8.77
N ASN A 224 -14.95 -2.90 -9.95
CA ASN A 224 -16.23 -3.57 -10.15
C ASN A 224 -16.15 -5.07 -9.84
N MET A 225 -15.12 -5.77 -10.30
CA MET A 225 -14.94 -7.20 -9.99
C MET A 225 -14.84 -7.47 -8.49
N LEU A 226 -14.11 -6.64 -7.74
CA LEU A 226 -13.97 -6.78 -6.30
C LEU A 226 -15.31 -6.51 -5.58
N LEU A 227 -16.04 -5.48 -5.98
CA LEU A 227 -17.34 -5.12 -5.41
C LEU A 227 -18.41 -6.18 -5.71
N GLU A 228 -18.44 -6.73 -6.92
CA GLU A 228 -19.29 -7.86 -7.30
C GLU A 228 -19.00 -9.12 -6.46
N ASN A 229 -17.77 -9.25 -5.93
CA ASN A 229 -17.34 -10.33 -5.04
C ASN A 229 -17.36 -9.92 -3.55
N GLY A 230 -18.09 -8.87 -3.19
CA GLY A 230 -18.38 -8.52 -1.80
C GLY A 230 -17.27 -7.78 -1.06
N ALA A 231 -16.34 -7.12 -1.78
CA ALA A 231 -15.41 -6.18 -1.16
C ALA A 231 -16.19 -5.05 -0.44
N ASP A 232 -15.76 -4.68 0.76
CA ASP A 232 -16.35 -3.60 1.54
C ASP A 232 -16.02 -2.24 0.90
N ILE A 233 -17.03 -1.66 0.24
CA ILE A 233 -16.93 -0.36 -0.44
C ILE A 233 -16.67 0.81 0.51
N ASN A 234 -16.98 0.65 1.80
CA ASN A 234 -16.78 1.65 2.84
C ASN A 234 -15.60 1.27 3.77
N TYR A 235 -14.74 0.32 3.36
CA TYR A 235 -13.57 -0.03 4.15
C TYR A 235 -12.77 1.22 4.51
N THR A 236 -12.35 1.32 5.77
CA THR A 236 -11.76 2.54 6.32
C THR A 236 -10.43 2.21 6.98
N THR A 237 -9.37 2.89 6.56
CA THR A 237 -8.16 3.07 7.38
C THR A 237 -8.34 4.29 8.28
N ASP A 238 -7.41 4.51 9.22
CA ASP A 238 -7.44 5.69 10.07
C ASP A 238 -7.64 7.00 9.28
N GLU A 239 -7.06 7.11 8.08
CA GLU A 239 -7.10 8.33 7.27
C GLU A 239 -8.03 8.25 6.05
N MET A 240 -8.30 7.08 5.47
CA MET A 240 -8.82 6.96 4.11
C MET A 240 -9.90 5.89 3.95
N THR A 241 -10.93 6.23 3.18
CA THR A 241 -11.87 5.30 2.53
C THR A 241 -11.61 5.26 1.02
N PRO A 242 -12.16 4.30 0.26
CA PRO A 242 -12.11 4.31 -1.20
C PRO A 242 -12.54 5.65 -1.81
N LEU A 243 -13.67 6.19 -1.33
CA LEU A 243 -14.23 7.44 -1.84
C LEU A 243 -13.40 8.66 -1.43
N ILE A 244 -12.91 8.71 -0.19
CA ILE A 244 -12.02 9.79 0.29
C ILE A 244 -10.74 9.82 -0.54
N TYR A 245 -10.11 8.67 -0.80
CA TYR A 245 -8.89 8.63 -1.60
C TYR A 245 -9.15 9.11 -3.04
N ALA A 246 -10.24 8.68 -3.66
CA ALA A 246 -10.63 9.13 -4.99
C ALA A 246 -10.88 10.64 -5.04
N ALA A 247 -11.55 11.19 -4.02
CA ALA A 247 -11.82 12.61 -3.87
C ALA A 247 -10.54 13.43 -3.65
N TYR A 248 -9.63 12.96 -2.79
CA TYR A 248 -8.32 13.57 -2.56
C TYR A 248 -7.50 13.67 -3.85
N LYS A 249 -7.51 12.63 -4.70
CA LYS A 249 -6.81 12.63 -5.99
C LYS A 249 -7.56 13.36 -7.11
N GLY A 250 -8.84 13.71 -6.90
CA GLY A 250 -9.69 14.30 -7.94
C GLY A 250 -10.07 13.31 -9.05
N ASN A 251 -10.02 11.99 -8.77
CA ASN A 251 -10.27 10.95 -9.75
C ASN A 251 -11.77 10.74 -9.98
N THR A 252 -12.38 11.62 -10.78
CA THR A 252 -13.83 11.63 -11.04
C THR A 252 -14.38 10.32 -11.62
N ASN A 253 -13.61 9.62 -12.46
CA ASN A 253 -13.99 8.31 -12.97
C ASN A 253 -14.17 7.29 -11.85
N ILE A 254 -13.26 7.27 -10.87
CA ILE A 254 -13.31 6.35 -9.73
C ILE A 254 -14.44 6.75 -8.78
N ILE A 255 -14.64 8.05 -8.55
CA ILE A 255 -15.78 8.57 -7.77
C ILE A 255 -17.10 8.07 -8.37
N ASN A 256 -17.30 8.24 -9.69
CA ASN A 256 -18.51 7.78 -10.37
C ASN A 256 -18.67 6.25 -10.26
N THR A 257 -17.60 5.47 -10.47
CA THR A 257 -17.67 4.01 -10.31
C THR A 257 -18.06 3.60 -8.89
N LEU A 258 -17.52 4.23 -7.85
CA LEU A 258 -17.89 3.93 -6.46
C LEU A 258 -19.35 4.33 -6.15
N LEU A 259 -19.80 5.48 -6.65
CA LEU A 259 -21.20 5.94 -6.51
C LEU A 259 -22.19 5.00 -7.23
N GLU A 260 -21.86 4.54 -8.44
CA GLU A 260 -22.65 3.57 -9.20
C GLU A 260 -22.78 2.22 -8.47
N ASN A 261 -21.78 1.85 -7.66
CA ASN A 261 -21.80 0.66 -6.81
C ASN A 261 -22.38 0.90 -5.40
N GLY A 262 -22.93 2.09 -5.13
CA GLY A 262 -23.65 2.38 -3.89
C GLY A 262 -22.77 2.64 -2.67
N VAL A 263 -21.58 3.22 -2.86
CA VAL A 263 -20.76 3.72 -1.73
C VAL A 263 -21.56 4.72 -0.90
N ASP A 264 -21.37 4.72 0.41
CA ASP A 264 -21.95 5.77 1.26
C ASP A 264 -21.16 7.07 1.04
N ILE A 265 -21.77 8.01 0.34
CA ILE A 265 -21.17 9.30 -0.04
C ILE A 265 -20.77 10.15 1.18
N ASN A 266 -21.40 9.89 2.32
CA ASN A 266 -21.22 10.61 3.57
C ASN A 266 -20.34 9.86 4.58
N TYR A 267 -19.81 8.70 4.20
CA TYR A 267 -18.96 7.91 5.08
C TYR A 267 -17.71 8.69 5.47
N THR A 268 -17.38 8.67 6.76
CA THR A 268 -16.26 9.41 7.33
C THR A 268 -15.08 8.50 7.68
N ASN A 269 -13.86 9.04 7.60
CA ASN A 269 -12.70 8.39 8.21
C ASN A 269 -12.72 8.55 9.75
N TYR A 270 -11.65 8.14 10.43
CA TYR A 270 -11.54 8.23 11.89
C TYR A 270 -11.59 9.68 12.41
N TYR A 271 -11.17 10.65 11.62
CA TYR A 271 -11.21 12.08 11.96
C TYR A 271 -12.57 12.74 11.67
N GLY A 272 -13.59 11.98 11.29
CA GLY A 272 -14.90 12.54 10.90
C GLY A 272 -14.90 13.22 9.52
N MET A 273 -13.82 13.11 8.75
CA MET A 273 -13.73 13.77 7.45
C MET A 273 -14.43 12.98 6.34
N THR A 274 -15.19 13.68 5.51
CA THR A 274 -15.88 13.12 4.33
C THR A 274 -15.05 13.31 3.05
N ALA A 275 -15.45 12.61 1.99
CA ALA A 275 -14.88 12.81 0.66
C ALA A 275 -15.02 14.26 0.15
N LEU A 276 -16.13 14.93 0.47
CA LEU A 276 -16.36 16.33 0.09
C LEU A 276 -15.36 17.27 0.79
N MET A 277 -15.05 17.02 2.06
CA MET A 277 -14.03 17.79 2.79
C MET A 277 -12.64 17.63 2.19
N TYR A 278 -12.23 16.40 1.82
CA TYR A 278 -10.96 16.18 1.14
C TYR A 278 -10.93 16.85 -0.25
N ALA A 279 -11.99 16.73 -1.05
CA ALA A 279 -12.06 17.44 -2.32
C ALA A 279 -11.94 18.96 -2.13
N ALA A 280 -12.54 19.48 -1.06
CA ALA A 280 -12.51 20.89 -0.72
C ALA A 280 -11.13 21.37 -0.25
N SER A 281 -10.44 20.63 0.61
CA SER A 281 -9.09 20.96 1.10
C SER A 281 -8.06 20.94 -0.03
N TYR A 282 -8.16 19.97 -0.94
CA TYR A 282 -7.15 19.75 -1.99
C TYR A 282 -7.51 20.34 -3.36
N ASN A 283 -8.49 21.25 -3.41
CA ASN A 283 -8.89 21.99 -4.60
C ASN A 283 -9.35 21.09 -5.78
N GLN A 284 -10.03 19.99 -5.48
CA GLN A 284 -10.50 19.02 -6.47
C GLN A 284 -11.91 19.39 -6.94
N PHE A 285 -12.00 20.45 -7.74
CA PHE A 285 -13.28 21.08 -8.13
C PHE A 285 -14.29 20.12 -8.75
N GLU A 286 -13.89 19.35 -9.77
CA GLU A 286 -14.81 18.42 -10.43
C GLU A 286 -15.24 17.28 -9.49
N ALA A 287 -14.38 16.84 -8.58
CA ALA A 287 -14.74 15.85 -7.56
C ALA A 287 -15.78 16.41 -6.58
N ALA A 288 -15.55 17.61 -6.04
CA ALA A 288 -16.51 18.27 -5.14
C ALA A 288 -17.86 18.48 -5.83
N LYS A 289 -17.85 18.90 -7.10
CA LYS A 289 -19.07 19.08 -7.90
C LYS A 289 -19.83 17.77 -8.07
N ILE A 290 -19.18 16.68 -8.48
CA ILE A 290 -19.83 15.36 -8.63
C ILE A 290 -20.42 14.89 -7.29
N LEU A 291 -19.69 15.07 -6.19
CA LEU A 291 -20.17 14.69 -4.86
C LEU A 291 -21.44 15.48 -4.48
N LEU A 292 -21.45 16.79 -4.69
CA LEU A 292 -22.62 17.65 -4.44
C LEU A 292 -23.80 17.30 -5.35
N GLU A 293 -23.56 17.06 -6.64
CA GLU A 293 -24.59 16.63 -7.60
C GLU A 293 -25.23 15.28 -7.22
N ASN A 294 -24.50 14.45 -6.47
CA ASN A 294 -24.99 13.18 -5.91
C ASN A 294 -25.47 13.30 -4.44
N ASN A 295 -25.78 14.52 -3.99
CA ASN A 295 -26.36 14.81 -2.68
C ASN A 295 -25.45 14.47 -1.47
N ALA A 296 -24.14 14.68 -1.61
CA ALA A 296 -23.24 14.70 -0.45
C ALA A 296 -23.75 15.72 0.59
N ASP A 297 -23.81 15.32 1.86
CA ASP A 297 -24.27 16.18 2.93
C ASP A 297 -23.19 17.23 3.26
N ILE A 298 -23.48 18.47 2.87
CA ILE A 298 -22.60 19.62 3.02
C ILE A 298 -22.44 20.08 4.48
N SER A 299 -23.32 19.61 5.37
CA SER A 299 -23.38 20.02 6.78
C SER A 299 -22.56 19.14 7.73
N ILE A 300 -22.05 18.00 7.26
CA ILE A 300 -21.20 17.13 8.07
C ILE A 300 -19.95 17.92 8.50
N THR A 301 -19.53 17.67 9.73
CA THR A 301 -18.32 18.24 10.33
C THR A 301 -17.35 17.14 10.74
N ASP A 302 -16.06 17.46 10.70
CA ASP A 302 -15.04 16.60 11.29
C ASP A 302 -15.03 16.67 12.83
N GLU A 303 -14.07 16.01 13.48
CA GLU A 303 -13.94 15.99 14.95
C GLU A 303 -13.74 17.38 15.58
N ASP A 304 -13.14 18.33 14.85
CA ASP A 304 -12.94 19.71 15.28
C ASP A 304 -14.17 20.60 15.02
N GLY A 305 -15.20 20.05 14.35
CA GLY A 305 -16.39 20.79 13.95
C GLY A 305 -16.24 21.53 12.63
N ASP A 306 -15.17 21.27 11.86
CA ASP A 306 -14.90 21.95 10.60
C ASP A 306 -15.73 21.36 9.45
N THR A 307 -16.24 22.24 8.59
CA THR A 307 -17.02 21.89 7.39
C THR A 307 -16.14 21.86 6.14
N ALA A 308 -16.69 21.35 5.03
CA ALA A 308 -16.04 21.47 3.72
C ALA A 308 -15.77 22.94 3.32
N LEU A 309 -16.65 23.87 3.71
CA LEU A 309 -16.47 25.30 3.41
C LEU A 309 -15.29 25.89 4.17
N MET A 310 -15.12 25.54 5.44
CA MET A 310 -13.96 25.96 6.26
C MET A 310 -12.65 25.43 5.69
N ASN A 311 -12.63 24.16 5.29
CA ASN A 311 -11.51 23.50 4.63
C ASN A 311 -11.11 24.18 3.31
N ALA A 312 -12.09 24.52 2.46
CA ALA A 312 -11.87 25.28 1.23
C ALA A 312 -11.34 26.70 1.51
N ALA A 313 -11.91 27.38 2.51
CA ALA A 313 -11.55 28.75 2.89
C ALA A 313 -10.13 28.85 3.45
N ASN A 314 -9.72 27.89 4.29
CA ASN A 314 -8.36 27.82 4.84
C ASN A 314 -7.28 27.68 3.75
N ASN A 315 -7.62 26.99 2.64
CA ASN A 315 -6.72 26.78 1.50
C ASN A 315 -6.89 27.82 0.38
N GLY A 316 -7.86 28.73 0.48
CA GLY A 316 -8.16 29.73 -0.55
C GLY A 316 -8.74 29.15 -1.84
N ASN A 317 -9.43 28.00 -1.77
CA ASN A 317 -9.96 27.30 -2.94
C ASN A 317 -11.26 27.94 -3.44
N THR A 318 -11.16 29.10 -4.08
CA THR A 318 -12.29 29.97 -4.43
C THR A 318 -13.39 29.30 -5.27
N ASN A 319 -13.04 28.47 -6.25
CA ASN A 319 -14.03 27.75 -7.05
C ASN A 319 -14.82 26.73 -6.20
N ILE A 320 -14.17 26.09 -5.23
CA ILE A 320 -14.83 25.21 -4.29
C ILE A 320 -15.75 26.02 -3.37
N ILE A 321 -15.29 27.15 -2.84
CA ILE A 321 -16.09 28.04 -1.98
C ILE A 321 -17.40 28.41 -2.70
N ASN A 322 -17.30 28.86 -3.96
CA ASN A 322 -18.48 29.22 -4.75
C ASN A 322 -19.46 28.05 -4.89
N VAL A 323 -18.99 26.85 -5.30
CA VAL A 323 -19.92 25.72 -5.49
C VAL A 323 -20.52 25.23 -4.17
N LEU A 324 -19.80 25.31 -3.05
CA LEU A 324 -20.34 24.98 -1.73
C LEU A 324 -21.43 25.97 -1.31
N LEU A 325 -21.20 27.28 -1.49
CA LEU A 325 -22.20 28.32 -1.18
C LEU A 325 -23.44 28.21 -2.08
N GLU A 326 -23.24 27.94 -3.38
CA GLU A 326 -24.34 27.69 -4.33
C GLU A 326 -25.20 26.48 -3.94
N ASN A 327 -24.62 25.50 -3.26
CA ASN A 327 -25.31 24.32 -2.73
C ASN A 327 -25.77 24.49 -1.27
N GLY A 328 -25.72 25.71 -0.72
CA GLY A 328 -26.33 26.03 0.57
C GLY A 328 -25.47 25.71 1.79
N ALA A 329 -24.14 25.67 1.66
CA ALA A 329 -23.25 25.63 2.82
C ALA A 329 -23.55 26.79 3.79
N ASP A 330 -23.59 26.51 5.09
CA ASP A 330 -23.73 27.55 6.10
C ASP A 330 -22.43 28.36 6.20
N ILE A 331 -22.49 29.58 5.66
CA ILE A 331 -21.36 30.51 5.62
C ILE A 331 -20.90 30.97 7.01
N ASN A 332 -21.79 30.89 8.00
CA ASN A 332 -21.56 31.37 9.36
C ASN A 332 -21.49 30.23 10.39
N HIS A 333 -21.39 28.97 9.95
CA HIS A 333 -21.12 27.84 10.84
C HIS A 333 -19.86 28.13 11.67
N THR A 334 -19.88 27.70 12.93
CA THR A 334 -18.74 27.81 13.85
C THR A 334 -18.30 26.44 14.29
N ASN A 335 -17.01 26.16 14.20
CA ASN A 335 -16.43 24.93 14.72
C ASN A 335 -16.30 24.95 16.27
N ASN A 336 -15.67 23.94 16.85
CA ASN A 336 -15.52 23.82 18.31
C ASN A 336 -14.68 24.94 18.95
N TYR A 337 -13.92 25.70 18.15
CA TYR A 337 -13.10 26.84 18.56
C TYR A 337 -13.77 28.20 18.27
N GLY A 338 -15.03 28.19 17.81
CA GLY A 338 -15.75 29.39 17.39
C GLY A 338 -15.28 29.97 16.04
N MET A 339 -14.43 29.24 15.31
CA MET A 339 -13.89 29.70 14.02
C MET A 339 -14.93 29.54 12.91
N THR A 340 -15.02 30.53 12.02
CA THR A 340 -15.84 30.49 10.79
C THR A 340 -14.98 30.29 9.55
N ALA A 341 -15.59 30.00 8.40
CA ALA A 341 -14.89 29.99 7.12
C ALA A 341 -14.20 31.34 6.82
N LEU A 342 -14.82 32.47 7.17
CA LEU A 342 -14.22 33.80 7.03
C LEU A 342 -12.97 33.96 7.90
N MET A 343 -12.99 33.44 9.13
CA MET A 343 -11.82 33.46 10.01
C MET A 343 -10.69 32.58 9.50
N TYR A 344 -10.98 31.37 9.02
CA TYR A 344 -9.98 30.54 8.33
C TYR A 344 -9.38 31.25 7.13
N ALA A 345 -10.21 31.93 6.33
CA ALA A 345 -9.73 32.69 5.19
C ALA A 345 -8.84 33.87 5.62
N ALA A 346 -9.22 34.60 6.66
CA ALA A 346 -8.47 35.73 7.18
C ALA A 346 -7.18 35.30 7.93
N ASN A 347 -7.17 34.10 8.52
CA ASN A 347 -6.10 33.57 9.36
C ASN A 347 -5.26 32.47 8.70
N SER A 348 -5.43 32.20 7.40
CA SER A 348 -4.65 31.15 6.72
C SER A 348 -3.16 31.47 6.70
N MET A 349 -2.29 30.47 6.87
CA MET A 349 -0.82 30.64 6.72
C MET A 349 -0.42 31.05 5.29
N TYR A 350 -1.31 30.78 4.33
CA TYR A 350 -1.15 31.10 2.91
C TYR A 350 -1.79 32.45 2.52
N ALA A 351 -2.25 33.25 3.49
CA ALA A 351 -2.93 34.54 3.28
C ALA A 351 -2.16 35.61 2.49
N ALA A 352 -0.90 35.33 2.11
CA ALA A 352 -0.12 36.16 1.21
C ALA A 352 -0.19 35.73 -0.28
N ASN A 353 -1.23 34.98 -0.67
CA ASN A 353 -1.51 34.66 -2.06
C ASN A 353 -2.82 35.33 -2.53
N SER A 354 -2.95 35.57 -3.83
CA SER A 354 -4.14 36.19 -4.45
C SER A 354 -5.43 35.42 -4.16
N ASN A 355 -5.32 34.12 -3.93
CA ASN A 355 -6.46 33.23 -3.73
C ASN A 355 -7.11 33.46 -2.37
N GLN A 356 -6.33 33.79 -1.34
CA GLN A 356 -6.88 34.05 -0.02
C GLN A 356 -7.67 35.37 0.04
N PHE A 357 -7.12 36.42 -0.59
CA PHE A 357 -7.84 37.68 -0.72
C PHE A 357 -9.17 37.48 -1.43
N GLU A 358 -9.18 36.71 -2.53
CA GLU A 358 -10.40 36.44 -3.27
C GLU A 358 -11.36 35.54 -2.46
N ALA A 359 -10.88 34.59 -1.67
CA ALA A 359 -11.72 33.80 -0.76
C ALA A 359 -12.41 34.68 0.30
N VAL A 360 -11.68 35.59 0.95
CA VAL A 360 -12.27 36.57 1.89
C VAL A 360 -13.30 37.43 1.17
N LYS A 361 -12.98 37.91 -0.03
CA LYS A 361 -13.90 38.72 -0.84
C LYS A 361 -15.18 37.97 -1.19
N ILE A 362 -15.09 36.74 -1.68
CA ILE A 362 -16.25 35.90 -2.00
C ILE A 362 -17.14 35.70 -0.77
N LEU A 363 -16.55 35.38 0.38
CA LEU A 363 -17.30 35.16 1.62
C LEU A 363 -18.03 36.44 2.06
N LEU A 364 -17.36 37.60 2.01
CA LEU A 364 -17.97 38.88 2.36
C LEU A 364 -19.07 39.30 1.36
N GLU A 365 -18.86 39.08 0.06
CA GLU A 365 -19.86 39.34 -0.98
C GLU A 365 -21.10 38.44 -0.84
N ASN A 366 -20.96 37.28 -0.18
CA ASN A 366 -22.05 36.38 0.19
C ASN A 366 -22.57 36.59 1.63
N ASN A 367 -22.27 37.75 2.25
CA ASN A 367 -22.76 38.17 3.56
C ASN A 367 -22.27 37.31 4.75
N ALA A 368 -21.02 36.83 4.71
CA ALA A 368 -20.38 36.29 5.91
C ALA A 368 -20.38 37.33 7.05
N ASP A 369 -20.77 36.91 8.26
CA ASP A 369 -20.86 37.77 9.43
C ASP A 369 -19.45 38.05 10.00
N THR A 370 -19.04 39.32 9.92
CA THR A 370 -17.72 39.78 10.39
C THR A 370 -17.65 39.96 11.91
N SER A 371 -18.80 39.91 12.60
CA SER A 371 -18.91 40.15 14.04
C SER A 371 -18.77 38.89 14.89
N ILE A 372 -18.84 37.70 14.28
CA ILE A 372 -18.58 36.44 14.97
C ILE A 372 -17.16 36.46 15.54
N THR A 373 -17.01 35.89 16.74
CA THR A 373 -15.72 35.78 17.44
C THR A 373 -15.37 34.33 17.72
N ASP A 374 -14.09 34.00 17.65
CA ASP A 374 -13.56 32.73 18.14
C ASP A 374 -13.65 32.64 19.69
N GLU A 375 -13.17 31.52 20.25
CA GLU A 375 -13.14 31.29 21.69
C GLU A 375 -12.34 32.33 22.49
N ASP A 376 -11.39 33.01 21.86
CA ASP A 376 -10.57 34.08 22.44
C ASP A 376 -11.22 35.47 22.31
N GLY A 377 -12.40 35.55 21.69
CA GLY A 377 -13.11 36.80 21.43
C GLY A 377 -12.56 37.59 20.25
N ARG A 378 -11.82 36.95 19.32
CA ARG A 378 -11.23 37.59 18.14
C ARG A 378 -12.15 37.43 16.94
N THR A 379 -12.40 38.52 16.23
CA THR A 379 -13.08 38.51 14.92
C THR A 379 -12.13 38.09 13.79
N ALA A 380 -12.66 37.86 12.59
CA ALA A 380 -11.83 37.69 11.40
C ALA A 380 -10.87 38.87 11.16
N LEU A 381 -11.28 40.11 11.51
CA LEU A 381 -10.42 41.30 11.41
C LEU A 381 -9.29 41.27 12.45
N ASP A 382 -9.57 40.84 13.68
CA ASP A 382 -8.56 40.74 14.73
C ASP A 382 -7.51 39.68 14.39
N LEU A 383 -7.96 38.53 13.86
CA LEU A 383 -7.08 37.47 13.39
C LEU A 383 -6.20 37.96 12.23
N ALA A 384 -6.77 38.64 11.22
CA ALA A 384 -5.98 39.24 10.14
C ALA A 384 -4.94 40.24 10.67
N LYS A 385 -5.32 41.12 11.61
CA LYS A 385 -4.40 42.11 12.21
C LYS A 385 -3.29 41.49 13.04
N SER A 386 -3.52 40.34 13.66
CA SER A 386 -2.52 39.65 14.49
C SER A 386 -1.34 39.07 13.69
N LYS A 387 -1.46 38.97 12.35
CA LYS A 387 -0.39 38.44 11.50
C LYS A 387 0.64 39.51 11.13
N ASP A 388 1.85 39.34 11.66
CA ASP A 388 2.98 40.22 11.42
C ASP A 388 3.45 40.23 9.93
N ASN A 389 3.41 41.42 9.31
CA ASN A 389 4.24 41.85 8.16
C ASN A 389 4.31 40.99 6.88
N LYS A 390 3.19 40.81 6.18
CA LYS A 390 3.20 40.58 4.72
C LYS A 390 2.29 41.59 4.01
N LYS A 391 2.77 42.19 2.92
CA LYS A 391 2.09 43.26 2.16
C LYS A 391 0.63 42.93 1.83
N ASP A 392 0.34 41.67 1.53
CA ASP A 392 -0.99 41.19 1.11
C ASP A 392 -1.97 41.02 2.28
N ASN A 393 -1.46 40.85 3.51
CA ASN A 393 -2.31 40.86 4.72
C ASN A 393 -2.97 42.24 4.91
N ASN A 394 -2.29 43.32 4.53
CA ASN A 394 -2.87 44.66 4.61
C ASN A 394 -4.09 44.83 3.69
N ASP A 395 -4.18 44.10 2.59
CA ASP A 395 -5.32 44.22 1.68
C ASP A 395 -6.52 43.43 2.20
N ILE A 396 -6.32 42.28 2.84
CA ILE A 396 -7.36 41.56 3.59
C ILE A 396 -7.87 42.40 4.77
N VAL A 397 -6.96 43.01 5.54
CA VAL A 397 -7.34 43.91 6.65
C VAL A 397 -8.19 45.08 6.15
N LYS A 398 -7.74 45.80 5.10
CA LYS A 398 -8.52 46.89 4.50
C LYS A 398 -9.87 46.43 3.97
N LEU A 399 -9.92 45.22 3.40
CA LEU A 399 -11.15 44.65 2.89
C LEU A 399 -12.13 44.39 4.04
N LEU A 400 -11.69 43.71 5.10
CA LEU A 400 -12.52 43.46 6.29
C LEU A 400 -12.97 44.76 6.98
N GLU A 401 -12.10 45.78 7.07
CA GLU A 401 -12.44 47.10 7.61
C GLU A 401 -13.53 47.83 6.80
N LYS A 402 -13.74 47.47 5.52
CA LYS A 402 -14.81 48.04 4.70
C LYS A 402 -16.17 47.40 4.98
N TYR A 403 -16.19 46.15 5.46
CA TYR A 403 -17.40 45.37 5.72
C TYR A 403 -17.82 45.36 7.20
N ASN A 404 -16.95 45.80 8.11
CA ASN A 404 -17.32 46.23 9.48
C ASN A 404 -17.97 47.61 9.49
#